data_AF-A0A821CWX2-F1
#
_entry.id   AF-A0A821CWX2-F1
#
_cell.length_a   1.000
_cell.length_b   1.000
_cell.length_c   1.000
_cell.angle_alpha   90.00
_cell.angle_beta   90.00
_cell.angle_gamma   90.00
#
_symmetry.space_group_name_H-M   'P 1'
#
loop_
_entity.id
_entity.type
_entity.pdbx_description
1 polymer ?
#
loop_
_entity_poly.entity_id
_entity_poly.type
_entity_poly.pdbx_seq_one_letter_code
_entity_poly.pdbx_strand_id
1 'polypeptide(L)'
;MGILMWEACSQGQLPYGSIDDDNEVRRLKIKGEILGQPEKCDEKLWNIIVQCWHQQPDVRPTFKMLKESLLELQLRSIIRY
;
A
#
# COMPACT_ATOMS: atom_id res chain seq x y z
N MET A 1 -6.91 -1.20 3.35
CA MET A 1 -5.69 -1.98 3.59
C MET A 1 -4.43 -1.33 3.03
N GLY A 2 -4.41 -0.81 1.79
CA GLY A 2 -3.20 -0.18 1.24
C GLY A 2 -2.60 0.94 2.09
N ILE A 3 -3.44 1.83 2.66
CA ILE A 3 -2.96 2.90 3.57
C ILE A 3 -2.31 2.32 4.83
N LEU A 4 -2.98 1.39 5.52
CA LEU A 4 -2.44 0.75 6.73
C LEU A 4 -1.10 0.04 6.49
N MET A 5 -0.98 -0.66 5.36
CA MET A 5 0.28 -1.33 5.01
C MET A 5 1.38 -0.30 4.68
N TRP A 6 1.03 0.82 4.03
CA TRP A 6 1.96 1.92 3.82
C TRP A 6 2.41 2.56 5.16
N GLU A 7 1.50 2.78 6.10
CA GLU A 7 1.80 3.31 7.45
C GLU A 7 2.75 2.38 8.21
N ALA A 8 2.54 1.06 8.12
CA ALA A 8 3.44 0.08 8.72
C ALA A 8 4.85 0.16 8.09
N CYS A 9 4.95 0.27 6.76
CA CYS A 9 6.22 0.40 6.04
C CYS A 9 6.93 1.74 6.26
N SER A 10 6.18 2.81 6.50
CA SER A 10 6.70 4.15 6.78
C SER A 10 7.06 4.34 8.26
N GLN A 11 6.95 3.31 9.09
CA GLN A 11 7.18 3.37 10.55
C GLN A 11 6.24 4.38 11.25
N GLY A 12 4.98 4.43 10.80
CA GLY A 12 3.94 5.26 11.42
C GLY A 12 3.92 6.71 10.95
N GLN A 13 4.52 7.03 9.79
CA GLN A 13 4.32 8.36 9.20
C GLN A 13 2.84 8.58 8.85
N LEU A 14 2.40 9.83 8.95
CA LEU A 14 1.05 10.22 8.56
C LEU A 14 0.92 10.17 7.03
N PRO A 15 -0.05 9.42 6.48
CA PRO A 15 -0.29 9.42 5.04
C PRO A 15 -0.74 10.82 4.61
N TYR A 16 -0.12 11.33 3.54
CA TYR A 16 -0.35 12.70 3.05
C TYR A 16 -0.08 13.81 4.07
N GLY A 17 0.76 13.59 5.08
CA GLY A 17 1.00 14.56 6.16
C GLY A 17 1.63 15.89 5.75
N SER A 18 2.00 16.08 4.49
CA SER A 18 2.42 17.37 3.93
C SER A 18 1.27 18.19 3.36
N ILE A 19 0.04 17.68 3.40
CA ILE A 19 -1.17 18.29 2.84
C ILE A 19 -2.17 18.52 3.96
N ASP A 20 -2.45 19.79 4.25
CA ASP A 20 -3.38 20.18 5.32
C ASP A 20 -4.85 20.24 4.85
N ASP A 21 -5.11 20.32 3.55
CA ASP A 21 -6.47 20.38 2.96
C ASP A 21 -6.94 19.00 2.48
N ASP A 22 -7.92 18.44 3.16
CA ASP A 22 -8.59 17.19 2.78
C ASP A 22 -9.15 17.20 1.35
N ASN A 23 -9.55 18.37 0.83
CA ASN A 23 -10.03 18.47 -0.55
C ASN A 23 -8.89 18.26 -1.55
N GLU A 24 -7.67 18.67 -1.23
CA GLU A 24 -6.50 18.40 -2.05
C GLU A 24 -6.19 16.91 -2.07
N VAL A 25 -6.22 16.24 -0.91
CA VAL A 25 -6.06 14.77 -0.83
C VAL A 25 -7.13 14.08 -1.69
N ARG A 26 -8.39 14.52 -1.61
CA ARG A 26 -9.47 13.99 -2.45
C ARG A 26 -9.19 14.19 -3.95
N ARG A 27 -8.71 15.38 -4.36
CA ARG A 27 -8.38 15.67 -5.76
C ARG A 27 -7.27 14.75 -6.27
N LEU A 28 -6.21 14.54 -5.49
CA LEU A 28 -5.13 13.61 -5.83
C LEU A 28 -5.66 12.19 -6.02
N LYS A 29 -6.54 11.73 -5.12
CA LYS A 29 -7.15 10.40 -5.22
C LYS A 29 -8.02 10.22 -6.46
N ILE A 30 -8.77 11.24 -6.86
CA ILE A 30 -9.58 11.23 -8.10
C ILE A 30 -8.68 11.19 -9.33
N LYS A 31 -7.53 11.87 -9.30
CA LYS A 31 -6.55 11.85 -10.39
C LYS A 31 -5.77 10.54 -10.51
N GLY A 32 -5.91 9.62 -9.56
CA GLY A 32 -5.13 8.38 -9.52
C GLY A 32 -3.76 8.53 -8.87
N GLU A 33 -3.47 9.65 -8.23
CA GLU A 33 -2.21 9.86 -7.54
C GLU A 33 -2.19 9.10 -6.20
N ILE A 34 -1.07 8.40 -5.97
CA ILE A 34 -0.84 7.56 -4.80
C ILE A 34 0.37 8.05 -4.02
N LEU A 35 0.54 7.55 -2.79
CA LEU A 35 1.74 7.83 -1.99
C LEU A 35 2.97 7.23 -2.68
N GLY A 36 4.15 7.79 -2.41
CA GLY A 36 5.42 7.17 -2.80
C GLY A 36 5.74 5.93 -1.98
N GLN A 37 6.59 5.06 -2.53
CA GLN A 37 7.10 3.90 -1.80
C GLN A 37 7.98 4.36 -0.62
N PRO A 38 7.72 3.91 0.62
CA PRO A 38 8.61 4.17 1.75
C PRO A 38 10.00 3.54 1.53
N GLU A 39 11.06 4.21 1.99
CA GLU A 39 12.47 3.83 1.75
C GLU A 39 12.80 2.37 2.15
N LYS A 40 12.18 1.86 3.22
CA LYS A 40 12.44 0.51 3.74
C LYS A 40 11.37 -0.52 3.33
N CYS A 41 10.48 -0.17 2.39
CA CYS A 41 9.43 -1.07 1.94
C CYS A 41 9.95 -2.06 0.89
N ASP A 42 9.83 -3.37 1.16
CA ASP A 42 10.12 -4.41 0.17
C ASP A 42 9.29 -4.20 -1.10
N GLU A 43 9.92 -4.28 -2.27
CA GLU A 43 9.28 -4.00 -3.57
C GLU A 43 8.05 -4.89 -3.82
N LYS A 44 8.07 -6.15 -3.37
CA LYS A 44 6.92 -7.04 -3.57
C LYS A 44 5.77 -6.68 -2.65
N LEU A 45 6.07 -6.28 -1.41
CA LEU A 45 5.06 -5.74 -0.50
C LEU A 45 4.50 -4.43 -1.07
N TRP A 46 5.34 -3.57 -1.63
CA TRP A 46 4.92 -2.34 -2.30
C TRP A 46 3.95 -2.61 -3.45
N ASN A 47 4.23 -3.61 -4.30
CA ASN A 47 3.32 -3.99 -5.38
C ASN A 47 1.94 -4.43 -4.85
N ILE A 48 1.87 -5.13 -3.72
CA ILE A 48 0.60 -5.48 -3.06
C ILE A 48 -0.13 -4.22 -2.56
N ILE A 49 0.61 -3.27 -1.99
CA ILE A 49 0.06 -1.99 -1.52
C ILE A 49 -0.55 -1.20 -2.69
N VAL A 50 0.16 -1.10 -3.82
CA VAL A 50 -0.30 -0.40 -5.03
C VAL A 50 -1.58 -1.04 -5.59
N GLN A 51 -1.66 -2.38 -5.63
CA GLN A 51 -2.88 -3.08 -6.06
C GLN A 51 -4.10 -2.73 -5.20
N CYS A 52 -3.91 -2.49 -3.90
CA CYS A 52 -5.00 -2.03 -3.02
C CYS A 52 -5.52 -0.62 -3.35
N TRP A 53 -4.77 0.17 -4.11
CA TRP A 53 -5.11 1.54 -4.49
C TRP A 53 -5.61 1.67 -5.94
N HIS A 54 -5.95 0.56 -6.59
CA HIS A 54 -6.52 0.59 -7.93
C HIS A 54 -7.80 1.45 -7.98
N GLN A 55 -7.93 2.29 -9.00
CA GLN A 55 -9.06 3.22 -9.14
C GLN A 55 -10.39 2.47 -9.27
N GLN A 56 -10.43 1.41 -10.06
CA GLN A 56 -11.58 0.50 -10.16
C GLN A 56 -11.64 -0.40 -8.92
N PRO A 57 -12.71 -0.32 -8.10
CA PRO A 57 -12.84 -1.11 -6.88
C PRO A 57 -12.83 -2.63 -7.11
N ASP A 58 -13.41 -3.09 -8.23
CA ASP A 58 -13.56 -4.52 -8.54
C ASP A 58 -12.23 -5.21 -8.89
N VAL A 59 -11.21 -4.43 -9.24
CA VAL A 59 -9.85 -4.91 -9.52
C VAL A 59 -9.02 -5.03 -8.24
N ARG A 60 -9.47 -4.40 -7.14
CA ARG A 60 -8.73 -4.45 -5.87
C ARG A 60 -8.74 -5.87 -5.32
N PRO A 61 -7.63 -6.36 -4.77
CA PRO A 61 -7.56 -7.70 -4.22
C PRO A 61 -8.50 -7.83 -3.03
N THR A 62 -9.15 -8.99 -2.93
CA THR A 62 -9.94 -9.35 -1.75
C THR A 62 -9.03 -9.57 -0.55
N PHE A 63 -9.57 -9.50 0.67
CA PHE A 63 -8.82 -9.84 1.87
C PHE A 63 -8.22 -11.25 1.85
N LYS A 64 -8.91 -12.21 1.22
CA LYS A 64 -8.41 -13.57 1.05
C LYS A 64 -7.14 -13.58 0.19
N MET A 65 -7.18 -12.91 -0.96
CA MET A 65 -6.03 -12.78 -1.86
C MET A 65 -4.86 -12.06 -1.17
N LEU A 66 -5.15 -10.98 -0.44
CA LEU A 66 -4.12 -10.25 0.33
C LEU A 66 -3.44 -11.14 1.36
N LYS A 67 -4.21 -11.92 2.13
CA LYS A 67 -3.65 -12.86 3.11
C LYS A 67 -2.74 -13.89 2.44
N GLU A 68 -3.19 -14.48 1.32
CA GLU A 68 -2.40 -15.46 0.57
C GLU A 68 -1.09 -14.86 0.05
N SER A 69 -1.14 -13.68 -0.57
CA SER A 69 0.07 -13.00 -1.08
C SER A 69 1.04 -12.62 0.04
N LEU A 70 0.55 -12.13 1.18
CA LEU A 70 1.39 -11.77 2.33
C LEU A 70 2.05 -13.00 2.96
N LEU A 71 1.33 -14.12 3.07
CA LEU A 71 1.89 -15.38 3.56
C LEU A 71 2.97 -15.91 2.61
N GLU A 72 2.75 -15.81 1.30
CA GLU A 72 3.76 -16.19 0.31
C GLU A 72 5.03 -15.35 0.44
N LEU A 73 4.92 -14.04 0.63
CA LEU A 73 6.07 -13.18 0.88
C LEU A 73 6.82 -13.56 2.15
N GLN A 74 6.10 -13.91 3.22
CA GLN A 74 6.70 -14.38 4.46
C GLN A 74 7.42 -15.72 4.31
N LEU A 75 6.86 -16.68 3.58
CA LEU A 75 7.52 -17.96 3.32
C LEU A 75 8.81 -17.77 2.51
N ARG A 76 8.78 -16.88 1.52
CA ARG A 76 9.96 -16.57 0.69
C ARG A 76 11.07 -15.84 1.48
N SER A 77 10.75 -15.10 2.54
CA SER A 77 11.78 -14.50 3.40
C SER A 77 12.41 -15.53 4.35
N ILE A 78 11.67 -16.56 4.76
CA ILE A 78 12.15 -17.65 5.62
C ILE A 78 13.10 -18.60 4.86
N ILE A 79 12.84 -18.87 3.58
CA ILE A 79 13.62 -19.83 2.76
C ILE A 79 14.93 -19.20 2.20
N ARG A 80 15.20 -17.91 2.49
CA ARG A 80 16.42 -17.21 2.05
C ARG A 80 17.65 -17.42 2.96
N TYR A 81 17.63 -18.41 3.86
CA TYR A 81 18.76 -18.82 4.70
C TYR A 81 19.22 -20.24 4.39
#